data_AF-A0A7L4JH82-F1
#
_entry.id   AF-A0A7L4JH82-F1
#
_cell.length_a   1.000
_cell.length_b   1.000
_cell.length_c   1.000
_cell.angle_alpha   90.00
_cell.angle_beta   90.00
_cell.angle_gamma   90.00
#
_symmetry.space_group_name_H-M   'P 1'
#
loop_
_entity.id
_entity.type
_entity.pdbx_description
1 polymer ?
#
loop_
_entity_poly.entity_id
_entity_poly.type
_entity_poly.pdbx_seq_one_letter_code
_entity_poly.pdbx_strand_id
1 'polypeptide(L)'
;SPGGVLYPFGPGVGDEATHHEDDGTSPEIFLQENFSFFGRAHRSLYVNNNGVVSFGTMVPEFTPQPFPLPGHRPFVAPYWADVDTRLGGDVFYRQSRDPQLLARLAKDLVPAVPPGDPPPQPTWAFVATWDRVAYFG
;
A
#
# COMPACT_ATOMS: atom_id res chain seq x y z
N SER A 1 -12.28 12.48 18.85
CA SER A 1 -12.61 11.05 18.65
C SER A 1 -11.33 10.31 18.42
N PRO A 2 -11.03 9.20 19.11
CA PRO A 2 -9.88 8.39 18.73
C PRO A 2 -10.12 7.92 17.29
N GLY A 3 -9.14 8.16 16.42
CA GLY A 3 -9.25 8.03 14.97
C GLY A 3 -9.58 6.60 14.55
N GLY A 4 -10.67 6.44 13.79
CA GLY A 4 -11.03 5.16 13.19
C GLY A 4 -10.09 4.79 12.05
N VAL A 5 -10.01 3.49 11.76
CA VAL A 5 -9.21 2.94 10.64
C VAL A 5 -9.76 3.42 9.29
N LEU A 6 -8.85 3.72 8.35
CA LEU A 6 -9.22 4.20 7.00
C LEU A 6 -9.96 3.11 6.22
N TYR A 7 -9.46 1.87 6.22
CA TYR A 7 -10.16 0.68 5.77
C TYR A 7 -9.98 -0.43 6.81
N PRO A 8 -10.94 -1.37 6.95
CA PRO A 8 -10.73 -2.57 7.77
C PRO A 8 -9.47 -3.31 7.32
N PHE A 9 -8.74 -3.92 8.24
CA PHE A 9 -7.50 -4.65 7.94
C PHE A 9 -7.31 -5.80 8.93
N GLY A 10 -6.33 -6.65 8.64
CA GLY A 10 -5.94 -7.79 9.44
C GLY A 10 -6.56 -9.11 8.97
N PRO A 11 -6.21 -10.23 9.64
CA PRO A 11 -6.60 -11.57 9.20
C PRO A 11 -8.12 -11.78 9.19
N GLY A 12 -8.87 -11.05 10.02
CA GLY A 12 -10.34 -11.12 10.08
C GLY A 12 -11.06 -10.63 8.81
N VAL A 13 -10.37 -9.90 7.94
CA VAL A 13 -10.87 -9.49 6.62
C VAL A 13 -10.10 -10.15 5.46
N GLY A 14 -9.30 -11.18 5.77
CA GLY A 14 -8.56 -11.96 4.79
C GLY A 14 -7.24 -11.35 4.35
N ASP A 15 -6.64 -10.45 5.14
CA ASP A 15 -5.31 -9.93 4.82
C ASP A 15 -4.24 -11.00 5.01
N GLU A 16 -3.29 -11.02 4.07
CA GLU A 16 -1.99 -11.65 4.25
C GLU A 16 -1.08 -10.71 5.05
N ALA A 17 -0.06 -11.28 5.70
CA ALA A 17 0.96 -10.51 6.41
C ALA A 17 2.33 -10.72 5.76
N THR A 18 3.20 -9.71 5.80
CA THR A 18 4.62 -9.92 5.50
C THR A 18 5.27 -10.78 6.59
N HIS A 19 6.43 -11.36 6.28
CA HIS A 19 7.23 -12.02 7.31
C HIS A 19 7.73 -11.00 8.34
N HIS A 20 7.76 -11.40 9.61
CA HIS A 20 8.34 -10.63 10.72
C HIS A 20 9.87 -10.65 10.60
N GLU A 21 10.40 -9.71 9.82
CA GLU A 21 11.82 -9.53 9.55
C GLU A 21 12.16 -8.04 9.66
N ASP A 22 13.44 -7.75 9.95
CA ASP A 22 13.99 -6.39 10.04
C ASP A 22 13.67 -5.60 8.76
N ASP A 23 13.97 -6.23 7.61
CA ASP A 23 13.84 -5.68 6.26
C ASP A 23 12.90 -6.52 5.39
N GLY A 24 11.81 -7.01 5.99
CA GLY A 24 10.88 -7.91 5.30
C GLY A 24 10.15 -7.26 4.12
N THR A 25 9.96 -8.03 3.06
CA THR A 25 9.08 -7.70 1.94
C THR A 25 8.11 -8.85 1.70
N SER A 26 6.92 -8.54 1.18
CA SER A 26 6.06 -9.57 0.61
C SER A 26 6.79 -10.30 -0.54
N PRO A 27 6.38 -11.54 -0.87
CA PRO A 27 6.60 -12.09 -2.20
C PRO A 27 6.07 -11.15 -3.30
N GLU A 28 6.40 -11.43 -4.56
CA GLU A 28 5.78 -10.71 -5.69
C GLU A 28 4.26 -10.97 -5.70
N ILE A 29 3.49 -9.89 -5.61
CA ILE A 29 2.03 -9.98 -5.61
C ILE A 29 1.52 -9.67 -7.02
N PHE A 30 1.01 -10.69 -7.71
CA PHE A 30 0.36 -10.51 -9.01
C PHE A 30 -1.01 -9.86 -8.85
N LEU A 31 -1.22 -8.76 -9.58
CA LEU A 31 -2.45 -7.99 -9.51
C LEU A 31 -3.58 -8.69 -10.28
N GLN A 32 -4.76 -8.69 -9.69
CA GLN A 32 -5.99 -9.18 -10.31
C GLN A 32 -6.49 -8.24 -11.41
N GLU A 33 -6.04 -6.99 -11.41
CA GLU A 33 -6.27 -5.97 -12.44
C GLU A 33 -4.99 -5.21 -12.73
N ASN A 34 -4.76 -4.84 -13.99
CA ASN A 34 -3.61 -3.99 -14.32
C ASN A 34 -3.81 -2.62 -13.66
N PHE A 35 -2.83 -2.18 -12.88
CA PHE A 35 -2.86 -0.87 -12.23
C PHE A 35 -1.98 0.12 -12.99
N SER A 36 -2.58 1.23 -13.44
CA SER A 36 -1.84 2.30 -14.13
C SER A 36 -1.31 3.31 -13.13
N PHE A 37 0.01 3.46 -13.08
CA PHE A 37 0.69 4.42 -12.20
C PHE A 37 1.80 5.15 -12.98
N PHE A 38 1.86 6.48 -12.87
CA PHE A 38 2.73 7.34 -13.70
C PHE A 38 2.72 7.00 -15.21
N GLY A 39 1.53 6.70 -15.75
CA GLY A 39 1.35 6.40 -17.17
C GLY A 39 1.85 5.00 -17.61
N ARG A 40 2.22 4.13 -16.68
CA ARG A 40 2.64 2.76 -16.95
C ARG A 40 1.70 1.76 -16.28
N ALA A 41 1.34 0.71 -17.02
CA ALA A 41 0.55 -0.39 -16.49
C ALA A 41 1.46 -1.38 -15.75
N HIS A 42 1.09 -1.72 -14.52
CA HIS A 42 1.77 -2.68 -13.67
C HIS A 42 0.89 -3.92 -13.46
N ARG A 43 1.56 -5.08 -13.45
CA ARG A 43 0.93 -6.41 -13.27
C ARG A 43 1.28 -7.04 -11.92
N SER A 44 2.22 -6.45 -11.21
CA SER A 44 2.67 -6.91 -9.90
C SER A 44 3.19 -5.74 -9.06
N LEU A 45 3.19 -5.96 -7.75
CA LEU A 45 3.78 -5.07 -6.77
C LEU A 45 4.42 -5.85 -5.61
N TYR A 46 5.11 -5.12 -4.74
CA TYR A 46 5.68 -5.60 -3.48
C TYR A 46 5.27 -4.67 -2.35
N VAL A 47 4.97 -5.23 -1.17
CA VAL A 47 4.74 -4.48 0.07
C VAL A 47 5.95 -4.65 0.97
N ASN A 48 6.61 -3.55 1.31
CA ASN A 48 7.80 -3.51 2.13
C ASN A 48 7.46 -3.06 3.56
N ASN A 49 8.15 -3.64 4.54
CA ASN A 49 7.92 -3.36 5.96
C ASN A 49 8.15 -1.88 6.35
N ASN A 50 8.99 -1.16 5.61
CA ASN A 50 9.38 0.23 5.86
C ASN A 50 8.39 1.27 5.28
N GLY A 51 7.14 0.86 5.02
CA GLY A 51 6.07 1.76 4.58
C GLY A 51 5.92 1.92 3.07
N VAL A 52 6.56 1.09 2.26
CA VAL A 52 6.65 1.29 0.80
C VAL A 52 5.88 0.22 0.02
N VAL A 53 5.10 0.65 -0.97
CA VAL A 53 4.58 -0.22 -2.04
C VAL A 53 5.31 0.10 -3.34
N SER A 54 5.96 -0.89 -3.96
CA SER A 54 6.71 -0.72 -5.20
C SER A 54 6.15 -1.56 -6.34
N PHE A 55 6.27 -1.09 -7.59
CA PHE A 55 5.71 -1.79 -8.75
C PHE A 55 6.77 -2.31 -9.72
N GLY A 56 6.58 -3.53 -10.23
CA GLY A 56 7.36 -4.13 -11.33
C GLY A 56 8.81 -4.50 -11.01
N THR A 57 9.40 -3.96 -9.95
CA THR A 57 10.70 -4.39 -9.41
C THR A 57 10.67 -4.20 -7.92
N MET A 58 11.23 -5.16 -7.17
CA MET A 58 11.51 -4.96 -5.75
C MET A 58 12.40 -3.71 -5.61
N VAL A 59 12.04 -2.79 -4.72
CA VAL A 59 12.89 -1.66 -4.37
C VAL A 59 13.75 -2.09 -3.18
N PRO A 60 15.06 -2.34 -3.36
CA PRO A 60 15.98 -2.67 -2.27
C PRO A 60 16.48 -1.41 -1.54
N GLU A 61 15.84 -0.25 -1.73
CA GLU A 61 16.26 0.99 -1.07
C GLU A 61 15.57 1.10 0.28
N PHE A 62 16.23 0.45 1.24
CA PHE A 62 15.91 0.37 2.66
C PHE A 62 16.23 1.65 3.45
N THR A 63 16.80 2.67 2.79
CA THR A 63 17.16 3.95 3.44
C THR A 63 16.27 5.08 2.92
N PRO A 64 15.62 5.85 3.81
CA PRO A 64 14.96 7.10 3.43
C PRO A 64 15.91 8.02 2.68
N GLN A 65 15.72 8.17 1.37
CA GLN A 65 16.44 9.15 0.56
C GLN A 65 15.46 10.24 0.11
N PRO A 66 15.81 11.53 0.28
CA PRO A 66 14.95 12.59 -0.21
C PRO A 66 14.72 12.45 -1.71
N PHE A 67 13.48 12.67 -2.13
CA PHE A 67 13.11 12.62 -3.54
C PHE A 67 13.92 13.64 -4.37
N PRO A 68 14.21 13.32 -5.66
CA PRO A 68 13.85 12.10 -6.38
C PRO A 68 14.85 10.93 -6.17
N LEU A 69 14.34 9.70 -6.05
CA LEU A 69 15.19 8.50 -5.99
C LEU A 69 15.89 8.23 -7.33
N PRO A 70 17.16 7.78 -7.31
CA PRO A 70 17.82 7.27 -8.51
C PRO A 70 17.02 6.14 -9.18
N GLY A 71 16.88 6.19 -10.50
CA GLY A 71 16.28 5.09 -11.29
C GLY A 71 14.78 5.20 -11.57
N HIS A 72 14.10 6.29 -11.18
CA HIS A 72 12.67 6.54 -11.51
C HIS A 72 11.73 5.38 -11.16
N ARG A 73 11.99 4.68 -10.05
CA ARG A 73 11.15 3.55 -9.64
C ARG A 73 9.81 4.07 -9.13
N PRO A 74 8.67 3.61 -9.67
CA PRO A 74 7.37 3.97 -9.16
C PRO A 74 7.12 3.28 -7.82
N PHE A 75 6.95 4.06 -6.77
CA PHE A 75 6.49 3.56 -5.47
C PHE A 75 5.54 4.55 -4.80
N VAL A 76 4.72 4.04 -3.89
CA VAL A 76 3.81 4.80 -3.03
C VAL A 76 4.30 4.62 -1.59
N ALA A 77 4.58 5.73 -0.91
CA ALA A 77 5.04 5.74 0.48
C ALA A 77 4.05 6.56 1.33
N PRO A 78 2.92 5.97 1.76
CA PRO A 78 1.96 6.64 2.65
C PRO A 78 2.57 6.92 4.04
N TYR A 79 3.62 6.17 4.38
CA TYR A 79 4.51 6.36 5.52
C TYR A 79 5.92 5.97 5.04
N TRP A 80 6.97 6.69 5.42
CA TRP A 80 8.35 6.26 5.14
C TRP A 80 9.20 6.46 6.38
N ALA A 81 9.50 5.36 7.04
CA ALA A 81 10.38 5.33 8.19
C ALA A 81 11.14 4.01 8.19
N ASP A 82 12.30 4.02 8.82
CA ASP A 82 13.04 2.80 9.16
C ASP A 82 12.23 2.06 10.23
N VAL A 83 11.80 0.82 9.97
CA VAL A 83 10.81 0.11 10.78
C VAL A 83 11.27 -1.32 10.99
N ASP A 84 11.48 -1.71 12.25
CA ASP A 84 11.78 -3.11 12.59
C ASP A 84 10.51 -3.80 13.13
N THR A 85 9.86 -4.59 12.28
CA THR A 85 8.65 -5.34 12.66
C THR A 85 8.90 -6.42 13.72
N ARG A 86 10.16 -6.83 13.96
CA ARG A 86 10.52 -7.76 15.05
C ARG A 86 10.35 -7.11 16.42
N LEU A 87 10.46 -5.78 16.50
CA LEU A 87 10.27 -5.01 17.73
C LEU A 87 8.79 -4.75 18.04
N GLY A 88 7.90 -5.03 17.08
CA GLY A 88 6.45 -5.01 17.24
C GLY A 88 5.71 -4.48 16.01
N GLY A 89 4.44 -4.88 15.91
CA GLY A 89 3.53 -4.50 14.83
C GLY A 89 3.51 -5.49 13.67
N ASP A 90 2.59 -5.26 12.74
CA ASP A 90 2.33 -6.14 11.61
C ASP A 90 2.11 -5.32 10.34
N VAL A 91 2.52 -5.89 9.19
CA VAL A 91 2.22 -5.31 7.88
C VAL A 91 1.27 -6.23 7.13
N PHE A 92 0.06 -5.74 6.91
CA PHE A 92 -1.04 -6.47 6.28
C PHE A 92 -1.28 -5.99 4.87
N TYR A 93 -1.68 -6.90 3.98
CA TYR A 93 -2.08 -6.54 2.63
C TYR A 93 -3.17 -7.45 2.06
N ARG A 94 -4.00 -6.90 1.16
CA ARG A 94 -4.94 -7.66 0.35
C ARG A 94 -5.30 -6.97 -0.95
N GLN A 95 -5.81 -7.78 -1.88
CA GLN A 95 -6.59 -7.33 -3.03
C GLN A 95 -8.07 -7.47 -2.71
N SER A 96 -8.88 -6.48 -3.08
CA SER A 96 -10.32 -6.50 -2.80
C SER A 96 -11.16 -6.05 -3.99
N ARG A 97 -12.25 -6.78 -4.19
CA ARG A 97 -13.40 -6.40 -5.03
C ARG A 97 -14.69 -6.30 -4.20
N ASP A 98 -14.57 -6.20 -2.88
CA ASP A 98 -15.72 -6.07 -1.99
C ASP A 98 -16.51 -4.80 -2.34
N PRO A 99 -17.81 -4.92 -2.71
CA PRO A 99 -18.63 -3.77 -3.08
C PRO A 99 -18.72 -2.69 -1.99
N GLN A 100 -18.69 -3.06 -0.70
CA GLN A 100 -18.74 -2.10 0.40
C GLN A 100 -17.44 -1.30 0.50
N LEU A 101 -16.30 -1.98 0.34
CA LEU A 101 -15.00 -1.33 0.32
C LEU A 101 -14.88 -0.41 -0.90
N LEU A 102 -15.27 -0.86 -2.08
CA LEU A 102 -15.22 -0.07 -3.31
C LEU A 102 -16.16 1.14 -3.26
N ALA A 103 -17.35 1.01 -2.67
CA ALA A 103 -18.27 2.13 -2.47
C ALA A 103 -17.69 3.19 -1.50
N ARG A 104 -17.01 2.74 -0.43
CA ARG A 104 -16.29 3.64 0.48
C ARG A 104 -15.13 4.35 -0.25
N LEU A 105 -14.31 3.59 -0.98
CA LEU A 105 -13.21 4.13 -1.77
C LEU A 105 -13.69 5.15 -2.79
N ALA A 106 -14.80 4.88 -3.49
CA ALA A 106 -15.39 5.82 -4.42
C ALA A 106 -15.73 7.15 -3.73
N LYS A 107 -16.37 7.10 -2.56
CA LYS A 107 -16.70 8.29 -1.77
C LYS A 107 -15.44 9.05 -1.32
N ASP A 108 -14.42 8.32 -0.87
CA ASP A 108 -13.17 8.90 -0.37
C ASP A 108 -12.35 9.55 -1.50
N LEU A 109 -12.51 9.10 -2.75
CA LEU A 109 -11.86 9.68 -3.93
C LEU A 109 -12.56 10.95 -4.47
N VAL A 110 -13.85 11.18 -4.16
CA VAL A 110 -14.61 12.34 -4.69
C VAL A 110 -13.88 13.68 -4.54
N PRO A 111 -13.27 14.01 -3.38
CA PRO A 111 -12.58 15.30 -3.21
C PRO A 111 -11.35 15.47 -4.12
N ALA A 112 -10.79 14.38 -4.65
CA ALA A 112 -9.63 14.39 -5.54
C ALA A 112 -10.01 14.45 -7.03
N VAL A 113 -11.29 14.32 -7.37
CA VAL A 113 -11.77 14.36 -8.77
C VAL A 113 -11.98 15.81 -9.21
N PRO A 114 -11.45 16.23 -10.38
CA PRO A 114 -11.67 17.56 -10.92
C PRO A 114 -13.16 17.90 -11.09
N PRO A 115 -13.57 19.16 -10.87
CA PRO A 115 -14.95 19.57 -11.12
C PRO A 115 -15.35 19.34 -12.58
N GLY A 116 -16.46 18.61 -12.79
CA GLY A 116 -16.99 18.29 -14.13
C GLY A 116 -16.69 16.88 -14.62
N ASP A 117 -15.75 16.19 -13.98
CA ASP A 117 -15.47 14.77 -14.27
C ASP A 117 -16.53 13.86 -13.61
N PRO A 118 -16.81 12.67 -14.19
CA PRO A 118 -17.73 11.71 -13.60
C PRO A 118 -17.23 11.21 -12.24
N PRO A 119 -18.13 10.79 -11.33
CA PRO A 119 -17.73 10.19 -10.06
C PRO A 119 -16.79 8.99 -10.26
N PRO A 120 -15.84 8.77 -9.35
CA PRO A 120 -14.90 7.65 -9.45
C PRO A 120 -15.65 6.32 -9.29
N GLN A 121 -15.29 5.34 -10.12
CA GLN A 121 -15.87 3.99 -10.11
C GLN A 121 -14.75 2.93 -9.98
N PRO A 122 -14.19 2.74 -8.77
CA PRO A 122 -13.16 1.74 -8.56
C PRO A 122 -13.74 0.33 -8.73
N THR A 123 -13.08 -0.50 -9.53
CA THR A 123 -13.43 -1.91 -9.77
C THR A 123 -12.62 -2.87 -8.90
N TRP A 124 -11.49 -2.39 -8.38
CA TRP A 124 -10.52 -3.14 -7.60
C TRP A 124 -9.75 -2.20 -6.69
N ALA A 125 -9.33 -2.71 -5.53
CA ALA A 125 -8.48 -2.00 -4.59
C ALA A 125 -7.36 -2.91 -4.08
N PHE A 126 -6.18 -2.32 -3.89
CA PHE A 126 -5.12 -2.89 -3.07
C PHE A 126 -5.08 -2.15 -1.73
N VAL A 127 -5.16 -2.88 -0.62
CA VAL A 127 -5.06 -2.29 0.72
C VAL A 127 -3.78 -2.82 1.35
N ALA A 128 -2.91 -1.92 1.77
CA ALA A 128 -1.75 -2.22 2.60
C ALA A 128 -1.85 -1.41 3.91
N THR A 129 -1.52 -2.03 5.04
CA THR A 129 -1.57 -1.39 6.36
C THR A 129 -0.36 -1.77 7.17
N TRP A 130 0.31 -0.76 7.73
CA TRP A 130 1.38 -0.92 8.72
C TRP A 130 0.77 -0.63 10.09
N ASP A 131 0.38 -1.67 10.83
CA ASP A 131 -0.28 -1.54 12.14
C ASP A 131 0.75 -1.57 13.25
N ARG A 132 0.86 -0.44 13.97
CA ARG A 132 1.70 -0.29 15.19
C ARG A 132 3.14 -0.77 15.00
N VAL A 133 3.66 -0.68 13.79
CA VAL A 133 5.04 -1.06 13.46
C VAL A 133 6.03 -0.12 14.16
N ALA A 134 7.06 -0.67 14.79
CA ALA A 134 8.00 0.09 15.60
C ALA A 134 9.02 0.85 14.74
N TYR A 135 9.24 2.14 15.03
CA TYR A 135 10.30 2.94 14.42
C TYR A 135 11.68 2.43 14.85
N PHE A 136 12.56 2.17 13.89
CA PHE A 136 13.99 2.00 14.11
C PHE A 136 14.66 3.39 14.00
N GLY A 137 15.45 3.76 15.00
CA GLY A 137 16.04 5.11 15.13
C GLY A 137 17.55 5.11 15.15
#